data_AF-A0A3D3W2F3-F1
#
_entry.id   AF-A0A3D3W2F3-F1
#
_cell.length_a   1.000
_cell.length_b   1.000
_cell.length_c   1.000
_cell.angle_alpha   90.00
_cell.angle_beta   90.00
_cell.angle_gamma   90.00
#
_symmetry.space_group_name_H-M   'P 1'
#
loop_
_entity.id
_entity.type
_entity.pdbx_description
1 polymer ?
#
loop_
_entity_poly.entity_id
_entity_poly.type
_entity_poly.pdbx_seq_one_letter_code
_entity_poly.pdbx_strand_id
1 'polypeptide(L)'
;MMLKKCMVGTLMLSMAAGAVAVQGPPTGKLIRGTRGADTLYAHAISGEPQIAQNYEAAGTGATGPNGETLRADNPDDPVQAATRTYFAGQTYDDHLKTMIGGQGADKFIIKTYISGKPAIVARHVNDDGTINWGGVAGENQNVHDHWTEFIGYVQINDFSRQQGDTLQVRGHTAALRSLEVVNGDTFIVVQSQQGNGGGAHDEDILGFIVVKGVALTAADIQFVGTADGIAKTWTDFQNLVAYYDLIADSLPAGELIVRRRGNNVPMFPYPFADQTTGHACGCGNAVCQSGTP
;
A
#
# COMPACT_ATOMS: atom_id res chain seq x y z
N MET A 1 -17.39 5.39 52.36
CA MET A 1 -18.13 4.13 52.08
C MET A 1 -17.62 3.61 50.74
N MET A 2 -16.98 2.42 50.74
CA MET A 2 -16.63 1.52 49.61
C MET A 2 -15.80 2.12 48.45
N LEU A 3 -14.50 1.86 48.27
CA LEU A 3 -13.69 0.63 48.20
C LEU A 3 -14.05 -0.32 47.04
N LYS A 4 -13.01 -0.71 46.27
CA LYS A 4 -12.85 -1.84 45.30
C LYS A 4 -12.82 -1.40 43.82
N LYS A 5 -11.90 -1.84 42.95
CA LYS A 5 -10.87 -2.89 43.02
C LYS A 5 -9.87 -2.67 41.86
N CYS A 6 -8.57 -2.73 42.15
CA CYS A 6 -7.58 -3.16 41.17
C CYS A 6 -7.84 -4.64 40.82
N MET A 7 -7.79 -4.99 39.55
CA MET A 7 -7.55 -6.37 39.12
C MET A 7 -6.37 -6.39 38.17
N VAL A 8 -5.25 -6.86 38.72
CA VAL A 8 -4.09 -7.39 38.02
C VAL A 8 -4.54 -8.71 37.38
N GLY A 9 -4.50 -8.78 36.05
CA GLY A 9 -4.68 -10.01 35.30
C GLY A 9 -3.31 -10.59 34.93
N THR A 10 -2.84 -11.54 35.75
CA THR A 10 -1.69 -12.39 35.46
C THR A 10 -1.97 -13.21 34.21
N LEU A 11 -1.20 -13.02 33.14
CA LEU A 11 -1.19 -13.92 31.99
C LEU A 11 -0.29 -15.12 32.33
N MET A 12 -0.92 -16.25 32.64
CA MET A 12 -0.26 -17.56 32.77
C MET A 12 0.29 -17.99 31.40
N LEU A 13 1.59 -18.26 31.36
CA LEU A 13 2.31 -18.80 30.21
C LEU A 13 2.11 -20.33 30.17
N SER A 14 1.32 -20.84 29.22
CA SER A 14 1.38 -22.24 28.83
C SER A 14 2.06 -22.36 27.47
N MET A 15 3.21 -23.03 27.47
CA MET A 15 3.92 -23.38 26.25
C MET A 15 3.24 -24.57 25.59
N ALA A 16 2.77 -24.39 24.36
CA ALA A 16 2.52 -25.47 23.42
C ALA A 16 2.98 -24.99 22.04
N ALA A 17 3.95 -25.72 21.48
CA ALA A 17 4.48 -25.51 20.15
C ALA A 17 3.40 -25.73 19.10
N GLY A 18 3.13 -24.68 18.33
CA GLY A 18 2.26 -24.67 17.16
C GLY A 18 2.29 -23.26 16.61
N ALA A 19 2.66 -23.10 15.34
CA ALA A 19 2.70 -21.79 14.70
C ALA A 19 1.32 -21.13 14.83
N VAL A 20 1.22 -20.09 15.66
CA VAL A 20 0.05 -19.23 15.74
C VAL A 20 0.34 -18.04 14.85
N ALA A 21 -0.26 -18.01 13.67
CA ALA A 21 -0.40 -16.80 12.90
C ALA A 21 -1.36 -15.88 13.67
N VAL A 22 -0.82 -14.93 14.43
CA VAL A 22 -1.62 -13.83 14.99
C VAL A 22 -1.69 -12.75 13.92
N GLN A 23 -2.76 -12.75 13.13
CA GLN A 23 -3.08 -11.65 12.22
C GLN A 23 -4.36 -10.95 12.69
N GLY A 24 -4.21 -10.07 13.67
CA GLY A 24 -5.10 -8.91 13.79
C GLY A 24 -4.60 -7.80 12.85
N PRO A 25 -5.45 -6.88 12.36
CA PRO A 25 -5.00 -5.76 11.55
C PRO A 25 -4.02 -4.91 12.40
N PRO A 26 -2.76 -4.68 11.96
CA PRO A 26 -1.79 -4.05 12.82
C PRO A 26 -2.03 -2.54 12.86
N THR A 27 -2.65 -2.08 13.94
CA THR A 27 -2.51 -0.70 14.45
C THR A 27 -1.07 -0.38 14.90
N GLY A 28 -0.16 -1.36 14.88
CA GLY A 28 1.26 -1.16 15.18
C GLY A 28 2.08 -0.85 13.94
N LYS A 29 2.92 0.18 14.01
CA LYS A 29 3.99 0.46 13.02
C LYS A 29 5.14 -0.57 13.06
N LEU A 30 5.01 -1.68 13.80
CA LEU A 30 6.07 -2.67 14.01
C LEU A 30 5.58 -4.08 13.66
N ILE A 31 6.38 -4.80 12.87
CA ILE A 31 6.24 -6.21 12.54
C ILE A 31 7.54 -6.89 12.95
N ARG A 32 7.46 -7.99 13.69
CA ARG A 32 8.63 -8.71 14.20
C ARG A 32 8.44 -10.21 13.97
N GLY A 33 9.40 -10.84 13.30
CA GLY A 33 9.49 -12.29 13.22
C GLY A 33 10.11 -12.88 14.49
N THR A 34 10.32 -14.18 14.47
CA THR A 34 10.67 -14.99 15.63
C THR A 34 11.95 -15.78 15.36
N ARG A 35 11.98 -17.07 15.72
CA ARG A 35 13.04 -17.98 15.31
C ARG A 35 12.47 -18.89 14.22
N GLY A 36 13.30 -19.22 13.24
CA GLY A 36 12.90 -19.94 12.04
C GLY A 36 12.73 -18.99 10.87
N ALA A 37 12.32 -19.52 9.72
CA ALA A 37 12.09 -18.72 8.52
C ALA A 37 10.70 -18.07 8.60
N ASP A 38 10.65 -16.78 8.90
CA ASP A 38 9.43 -16.00 8.98
C ASP A 38 9.10 -15.34 7.63
N THR A 39 7.83 -14.96 7.45
CA THR A 39 7.41 -14.14 6.31
C THR A 39 6.67 -12.92 6.83
N LEU A 40 7.24 -11.74 6.61
CA LEU A 40 6.76 -10.47 7.10
C LEU A 40 6.18 -9.67 5.93
N TYR A 41 4.98 -9.12 6.12
CA TYR A 41 4.30 -8.33 5.10
C TYR A 41 4.13 -6.87 5.51
N ALA A 42 4.67 -5.95 4.71
CA ALA A 42 4.27 -4.54 4.73
C ALA A 42 3.35 -4.27 3.54
N HIS A 43 2.17 -3.72 3.82
CA HIS A 43 1.19 -3.35 2.81
C HIS A 43 1.23 -1.84 2.65
N ALA A 44 1.18 -1.35 1.41
CA ALA A 44 1.12 0.07 1.11
C ALA A 44 0.06 0.76 1.97
N ILE A 45 0.40 1.97 2.43
CA ILE A 45 -0.62 2.88 2.93
C ILE A 45 -1.47 3.30 1.74
N SER A 46 -2.69 3.75 2.00
CA SER A 46 -3.31 4.54 0.96
C SER A 46 -2.46 5.75 0.65
N GLY A 47 -2.22 5.96 -0.63
CA GLY A 47 -1.69 7.22 -1.10
C GLY A 47 -1.48 7.11 -2.58
N GLU A 48 -1.83 8.18 -3.27
CA GLU A 48 -1.34 8.34 -4.61
C GLU A 48 0.15 8.71 -4.56
N PRO A 49 0.98 8.12 -5.42
CA PRO A 49 2.41 8.38 -5.44
C PRO A 49 2.70 9.83 -5.87
N GLN A 50 3.93 10.28 -5.64
CA GLN A 50 4.35 11.59 -6.14
C GLN A 50 4.42 11.57 -7.66
N ILE A 51 3.61 12.40 -8.33
CA ILE A 51 3.56 12.47 -9.79
C ILE A 51 4.90 12.94 -10.34
N ALA A 52 5.54 12.09 -11.14
CA ALA A 52 6.78 12.38 -11.84
C ALA A 52 6.53 13.13 -13.16
N GLN A 53 5.40 12.85 -13.83
CA GLN A 53 5.05 13.45 -15.12
C GLN A 53 4.70 14.94 -15.03
N ASN A 54 5.21 15.71 -15.99
CA ASN A 54 4.95 17.14 -16.11
C ASN A 54 3.67 17.37 -16.93
N TYR A 55 2.52 17.27 -16.27
CA TYR A 55 1.21 17.43 -16.91
C TYR A 55 1.00 18.88 -17.38
N GLU A 56 1.68 19.86 -16.80
CA GLU A 56 1.67 21.25 -17.27
C GLU A 56 2.32 21.42 -18.66
N ALA A 57 3.30 20.56 -18.98
CA ALA A 57 3.91 20.48 -20.30
C ALA A 57 3.12 19.60 -21.29
N ALA A 58 2.08 18.90 -20.84
CA ALA A 58 1.27 18.09 -21.73
C ALA A 58 0.51 18.97 -22.74
N GLY A 59 0.37 18.48 -23.97
CA GLY A 59 -0.21 19.26 -25.07
C GLY A 59 0.71 20.34 -25.66
N THR A 60 1.90 20.56 -25.08
CA THR A 60 2.94 21.44 -25.66
C THR A 60 3.84 20.74 -26.69
N GLY A 61 3.62 19.44 -26.90
CA GLY A 61 4.51 18.58 -27.70
C GLY A 61 5.77 18.13 -26.96
N ALA A 62 5.87 18.38 -25.66
CA ALA A 62 6.98 17.94 -24.83
C ALA A 62 7.04 16.41 -24.72
N THR A 63 8.27 15.90 -24.75
CA THR A 63 8.60 14.50 -24.50
C THR A 63 9.19 14.36 -23.09
N GLY A 64 8.84 13.30 -22.39
CA GLY A 64 9.40 13.01 -21.08
C GLY A 64 10.80 12.38 -21.14
N PRO A 65 11.37 12.03 -19.97
CA PRO A 65 12.74 11.56 -19.84
C PRO A 65 13.04 10.27 -20.62
N ASN A 66 12.02 9.47 -20.95
CA ASN A 66 12.14 8.22 -21.69
C ASN A 66 11.76 8.36 -23.18
N GLY A 67 11.50 9.59 -23.64
CA GLY A 67 11.05 9.88 -25.01
C GLY A 67 9.55 9.64 -25.22
N GLU A 68 8.79 9.42 -24.16
CA GLU A 68 7.35 9.25 -24.16
C GLU A 68 6.62 10.59 -24.37
N THR A 69 5.43 10.54 -24.96
CA THR A 69 4.54 11.71 -25.01
C THR A 69 3.97 11.98 -23.61
N LEU A 70 4.17 13.18 -23.10
CA LEU A 70 3.60 13.60 -21.81
C LEU A 70 2.07 13.69 -21.89
N ARG A 71 1.40 13.17 -20.85
CA ARG A 71 -0.07 13.12 -20.76
C ARG A 71 -0.61 14.27 -19.93
N ALA A 72 -1.75 14.79 -20.36
CA ALA A 72 -2.42 15.86 -19.66
C ALA A 72 -3.21 15.31 -18.48
N ASP A 73 -3.52 16.20 -17.56
CA ASP A 73 -4.47 15.92 -16.50
C ASP A 73 -5.91 15.92 -17.03
N ASN A 74 -6.79 15.22 -16.34
CA ASN A 74 -8.21 15.23 -16.66
C ASN A 74 -8.80 16.59 -16.23
N PRO A 75 -9.30 17.43 -17.15
CA PRO A 75 -9.81 18.76 -16.80
C PRO A 75 -11.04 18.73 -15.88
N ASP A 76 -11.82 17.63 -15.93
CA ASP A 76 -13.00 17.45 -15.09
C ASP A 76 -12.64 16.95 -13.68
N ASP A 77 -11.41 16.45 -13.52
CA ASP A 77 -10.96 15.83 -12.27
C ASP A 77 -9.44 16.01 -12.06
N PRO A 78 -9.01 17.25 -11.78
CA PRO A 78 -7.61 17.62 -11.91
C PRO A 78 -6.73 17.22 -10.72
N VAL A 79 -5.51 16.80 -11.02
CA VAL A 79 -4.35 16.75 -10.13
C VAL A 79 -4.14 18.11 -9.45
N GLN A 80 -3.79 18.07 -8.17
CA GLN A 80 -3.53 19.29 -7.41
C GLN A 80 -2.14 19.83 -7.73
N ALA A 81 -2.12 21.00 -8.39
CA ALA A 81 -0.88 21.61 -8.87
C ALA A 81 0.16 21.91 -7.79
N ALA A 82 -0.27 22.21 -6.56
CA ALA A 82 0.63 22.58 -5.47
C ALA A 82 1.45 21.38 -4.95
N THR A 83 0.88 20.19 -4.95
CA THR A 83 1.47 18.98 -4.36
C THR A 83 1.91 17.96 -5.40
N ARG A 84 1.49 18.13 -6.67
CA ARG A 84 1.64 17.13 -7.73
C ARG A 84 1.10 15.78 -7.29
N THR A 85 -0.09 15.84 -6.70
CA THR A 85 -0.91 14.73 -6.24
C THR A 85 -2.37 15.11 -6.48
N TYR A 86 -3.18 14.19 -6.96
CA TYR A 86 -4.62 14.11 -6.83
C TYR A 86 -5.10 14.26 -5.37
N PHE A 87 -4.42 13.72 -4.35
CA PHE A 87 -4.79 13.93 -2.93
C PHE A 87 -3.86 14.92 -2.19
N ALA A 88 -4.41 16.01 -1.65
CA ALA A 88 -3.66 16.96 -0.82
C ALA A 88 -3.42 16.46 0.61
N GLY A 89 -2.34 16.92 1.23
CA GLY A 89 -2.05 16.63 2.63
C GLY A 89 -1.53 15.23 2.90
N GLN A 90 -1.16 14.47 1.86
CA GLN A 90 -0.34 13.27 2.04
C GLN A 90 1.03 13.68 2.58
N THR A 91 1.40 13.16 3.75
CA THR A 91 2.74 13.31 4.31
C THR A 91 3.58 12.11 3.86
N TYR A 92 4.57 12.37 3.00
CA TYR A 92 5.58 11.38 2.61
C TYR A 92 6.46 10.93 3.80
N ASP A 93 6.32 11.56 4.96
CA ASP A 93 7.01 11.29 6.22
C ASP A 93 6.29 10.28 7.14
N ASP A 94 5.17 9.72 6.70
CA ASP A 94 4.48 8.70 7.49
C ASP A 94 5.27 7.38 7.46
N HIS A 95 6.11 7.19 8.47
CA HIS A 95 6.74 5.90 8.73
C HIS A 95 5.65 4.82 8.82
N LEU A 96 5.56 4.01 7.77
CA LEU A 96 4.51 3.02 7.56
C LEU A 96 4.77 1.82 8.47
N LYS A 97 5.94 1.19 8.33
CA LYS A 97 6.31 -0.01 9.10
C LYS A 97 7.81 -0.09 9.36
N THR A 98 8.14 -0.49 10.58
CA THR A 98 9.38 -1.19 10.92
C THR A 98 9.16 -2.69 10.86
N MET A 99 9.99 -3.40 10.11
CA MET A 99 10.05 -4.85 10.04
C MET A 99 11.36 -5.32 10.70
N ILE A 100 11.30 -6.38 11.50
CA ILE A 100 12.47 -6.99 12.14
C ILE A 100 12.38 -8.50 11.92
N GLY A 101 13.34 -9.09 11.21
CA GLY A 101 13.34 -10.51 10.86
C GLY A 101 13.38 -11.40 12.11
N GLY A 102 14.54 -11.45 12.76
CA GLY A 102 14.79 -12.40 13.84
C GLY A 102 15.86 -13.39 13.43
N GLN A 103 15.79 -14.63 13.93
CA GLN A 103 16.78 -15.65 13.58
C GLN A 103 16.21 -16.62 12.54
N GLY A 104 16.71 -16.61 11.32
CA GLY A 104 16.32 -17.56 10.29
C GLY A 104 16.39 -16.98 8.89
N ALA A 105 15.87 -17.72 7.90
CA ALA A 105 15.83 -17.28 6.50
C ALA A 105 14.54 -16.50 6.22
N ASP A 106 14.48 -15.25 6.65
CA ASP A 106 13.26 -14.45 6.67
C ASP A 106 12.91 -13.85 5.31
N LYS A 107 11.62 -13.67 5.06
CA LYS A 107 11.09 -13.06 3.84
C LYS A 107 10.43 -11.74 4.16
N PHE A 108 11.07 -10.65 3.75
CA PHE A 108 10.51 -9.31 3.83
C PHE A 108 9.77 -9.01 2.53
N ILE A 109 8.43 -8.95 2.60
CA ILE A 109 7.58 -8.73 1.42
C ILE A 109 6.83 -7.41 1.59
N ILE A 110 7.12 -6.46 0.71
CA ILE A 110 6.44 -5.16 0.63
C ILE A 110 5.49 -5.22 -0.56
N LYS A 111 4.22 -4.88 -0.35
CA LYS A 111 3.16 -4.95 -1.37
C LYS A 111 2.58 -3.57 -1.62
N THR A 112 2.51 -3.19 -2.88
CA THR A 112 1.69 -2.09 -3.38
C THR A 112 0.66 -2.60 -4.38
N TYR A 113 -0.38 -1.80 -4.60
CA TYR A 113 -1.61 -2.16 -5.27
C TYR A 113 -1.88 -1.21 -6.42
N ILE A 114 -2.45 -1.72 -7.52
CA ILE A 114 -3.04 -0.82 -8.52
C ILE A 114 -4.37 -0.31 -7.96
N SER A 115 -4.60 0.97 -8.16
CA SER A 115 -5.84 1.67 -7.86
C SER A 115 -6.18 2.61 -9.01
N GLY A 116 -7.32 3.27 -8.94
CA GLY A 116 -7.68 4.26 -9.92
C GLY A 116 -8.90 5.06 -9.53
N LYS A 117 -9.17 6.09 -10.32
CA LYS A 117 -10.32 6.96 -10.09
C LYS A 117 -11.60 6.13 -10.13
N PRO A 118 -12.58 6.32 -9.24
CA PRO A 118 -13.82 5.54 -9.24
C PRO A 118 -14.55 5.57 -10.59
N ALA A 119 -14.52 6.71 -11.28
CA ALA A 119 -15.12 6.83 -12.61
C ALA A 119 -14.36 6.05 -13.70
N ILE A 120 -13.06 5.81 -13.52
CA ILE A 120 -12.25 4.97 -14.40
C ILE A 120 -12.54 3.50 -14.08
N VAL A 121 -12.45 3.11 -12.81
CA VAL A 121 -12.73 1.73 -12.37
C VAL A 121 -14.15 1.29 -12.76
N ALA A 122 -15.15 2.17 -12.61
CA ALA A 122 -16.54 1.89 -12.96
C ALA A 122 -16.75 1.52 -14.45
N ARG A 123 -15.95 2.07 -15.38
CA ARG A 123 -16.02 1.72 -16.81
C ARG A 123 -15.53 0.31 -17.12
N HIS A 124 -14.74 -0.27 -16.21
CA HIS A 124 -14.14 -1.58 -16.35
C HIS A 124 -14.78 -2.62 -15.43
N VAL A 125 -16.00 -2.37 -14.96
CA VAL A 125 -16.81 -3.34 -14.21
C VAL A 125 -17.53 -4.26 -15.21
N ASN A 126 -17.31 -5.56 -15.07
CA ASN A 126 -18.00 -6.59 -15.84
C ASN A 126 -19.45 -6.74 -15.37
N ASP A 127 -20.30 -7.37 -16.18
CA ASP A 127 -21.72 -7.60 -15.85
C ASP A 127 -21.93 -8.40 -14.54
N ASP A 128 -20.95 -9.22 -14.14
CA ASP A 128 -20.97 -9.99 -12.89
C ASP A 128 -20.49 -9.18 -11.66
N GLY A 129 -20.18 -7.90 -11.85
CA GLY A 129 -19.68 -7.00 -10.82
C GLY A 129 -18.18 -7.12 -10.53
N THR A 130 -17.45 -8.01 -11.20
CA THR A 130 -15.98 -8.09 -11.09
C THR A 130 -15.31 -6.94 -11.85
N ILE A 131 -14.10 -6.56 -11.43
CA ILE A 131 -13.34 -5.47 -12.06
C ILE A 131 -12.30 -6.04 -13.03
N ASN A 132 -12.31 -5.58 -14.28
CA ASN A 132 -11.24 -5.82 -15.25
C ASN A 132 -10.06 -4.85 -15.00
N TRP A 133 -9.18 -5.22 -14.07
CA TRP A 133 -8.00 -4.42 -13.73
C TRP A 133 -6.97 -4.30 -14.87
N GLY A 134 -6.95 -5.24 -15.82
CA GLY A 134 -6.15 -5.08 -17.03
C GLY A 134 -6.68 -3.95 -17.92
N GLY A 135 -8.00 -3.77 -17.96
CA GLY A 135 -8.66 -2.63 -18.60
C GLY A 135 -8.35 -1.31 -17.90
N VAL A 136 -8.44 -1.28 -16.57
CA VAL A 136 -8.08 -0.11 -15.75
C VAL A 136 -6.61 0.30 -15.97
N ALA A 137 -5.67 -0.65 -15.93
CA ALA A 137 -4.25 -0.39 -16.23
C ALA A 137 -4.00 0.09 -17.67
N GLY A 138 -4.94 -0.16 -18.58
CA GLY A 138 -4.91 0.33 -19.95
C GLY A 138 -5.28 1.80 -20.10
N GLU A 139 -5.90 2.42 -19.09
CA GLU A 139 -6.40 3.80 -19.12
C GLU A 139 -5.25 4.79 -18.97
N ASN A 140 -4.58 5.07 -20.08
CA ASN A 140 -3.40 5.94 -20.16
C ASN A 140 -3.71 7.25 -20.90
N GLN A 141 -4.96 7.71 -20.91
CA GLN A 141 -5.32 8.93 -21.62
C GLN A 141 -4.92 10.18 -20.82
N ASN A 142 -5.15 10.16 -19.50
CA ASN A 142 -4.74 11.24 -18.61
C ASN A 142 -3.78 10.71 -17.53
N VAL A 143 -3.01 11.62 -16.96
CA VAL A 143 -2.22 11.30 -15.77
C VAL A 143 -3.14 10.83 -14.64
N HIS A 144 -2.72 9.78 -13.95
CA HIS A 144 -3.40 9.21 -12.79
C HIS A 144 -4.89 8.89 -12.97
N ASP A 145 -5.33 8.52 -14.18
CA ASP A 145 -6.61 7.80 -14.35
C ASP A 145 -6.61 6.48 -13.54
N HIS A 146 -5.42 5.88 -13.42
CA HIS A 146 -5.05 4.83 -12.48
C HIS A 146 -3.63 5.07 -11.97
N TRP A 147 -3.27 4.44 -10.85
CA TRP A 147 -1.94 4.55 -10.26
C TRP A 147 -1.56 3.29 -9.49
N THR A 148 -0.29 3.19 -9.10
CA THR A 148 0.18 2.23 -8.10
C THR A 148 0.31 2.93 -6.77
N GLU A 149 -0.28 2.36 -5.71
CA GLU A 149 -0.35 2.96 -4.38
C GLU A 149 1.04 3.26 -3.78
N PHE A 150 1.07 4.30 -2.97
CA PHE A 150 2.25 4.75 -2.27
C PHE A 150 2.56 3.83 -1.07
N ILE A 151 3.76 3.26 -1.04
CA ILE A 151 4.24 2.41 0.06
C ILE A 151 4.70 3.19 1.29
N GLY A 152 4.82 4.52 1.26
CA GLY A 152 5.36 5.25 2.41
C GLY A 152 6.84 4.95 2.69
N TYR A 153 7.22 5.06 3.96
CA TYR A 153 8.56 4.72 4.44
C TYR A 153 8.55 3.38 5.21
N VAL A 154 9.34 2.41 4.74
CA VAL A 154 9.52 1.10 5.39
C VAL A 154 10.95 0.95 5.90
N GLN A 155 11.11 0.65 7.18
CA GLN A 155 12.41 0.33 7.76
C GLN A 155 12.53 -1.18 8.02
N ILE A 156 13.60 -1.80 7.54
CA ILE A 156 13.93 -3.20 7.79
C ILE A 156 15.16 -3.27 8.70
N ASN A 157 15.07 -4.05 9.77
CA ASN A 157 16.20 -4.36 10.64
C ASN A 157 16.44 -5.86 10.68
N ASP A 158 17.66 -6.24 11.06
CA ASP A 158 18.06 -7.64 11.22
C ASP A 158 17.96 -8.46 9.93
N PHE A 159 18.29 -7.83 8.79
CA PHE A 159 18.40 -8.53 7.52
C PHE A 159 19.76 -9.24 7.43
N SER A 160 19.77 -10.53 7.08
CA SER A 160 20.99 -11.32 6.97
C SER A 160 20.99 -12.23 5.74
N ARG A 161 21.83 -11.87 4.75
CA ARG A 161 22.12 -12.75 3.61
C ARG A 161 22.69 -14.11 4.04
N GLN A 162 23.42 -14.15 5.15
CA GLN A 162 24.04 -15.37 5.66
C GLN A 162 23.00 -16.34 6.22
N GLN A 163 21.92 -15.82 6.81
CA GLN A 163 20.82 -16.64 7.29
C GLN A 163 19.83 -17.01 6.16
N GLY A 164 19.91 -16.32 5.02
CA GLY A 164 19.11 -16.61 3.84
C GLY A 164 17.94 -15.64 3.64
N ASP A 165 18.02 -14.45 4.23
CA ASP A 165 16.94 -13.47 4.13
C ASP A 165 16.75 -12.96 2.70
N THR A 166 15.50 -12.65 2.37
CA THR A 166 15.11 -12.13 1.06
C THR A 166 14.23 -10.90 1.20
N LEU A 167 14.41 -9.94 0.29
CA LEU A 167 13.59 -8.75 0.18
C LEU A 167 12.88 -8.73 -1.17
N GLN A 168 11.56 -8.65 -1.14
CA GLN A 168 10.71 -8.56 -2.32
C GLN A 168 9.78 -7.35 -2.24
N VAL A 169 9.73 -6.59 -3.32
CA VAL A 169 8.74 -5.53 -3.55
C VAL A 169 7.80 -5.97 -4.66
N ARG A 170 6.51 -6.03 -4.36
CA ARG A 170 5.46 -6.51 -5.27
C ARG A 170 4.49 -5.38 -5.60
N GLY A 171 4.15 -5.21 -6.87
CA GLY A 171 3.16 -4.23 -7.31
C GLY A 171 3.02 -4.22 -8.82
N HIS A 172 2.01 -3.54 -9.36
CA HIS A 172 1.70 -3.58 -10.80
C HIS A 172 2.91 -3.19 -11.67
N THR A 173 3.47 -2.01 -11.41
CA THR A 173 4.62 -1.44 -12.14
C THR A 173 5.78 -1.11 -11.20
N ALA A 174 5.82 -1.72 -10.01
CA ALA A 174 6.83 -1.41 -9.00
C ALA A 174 8.23 -1.81 -9.49
N ALA A 175 9.16 -0.85 -9.45
CA ALA A 175 10.52 -1.00 -9.90
C ALA A 175 11.51 -0.24 -9.00
N LEU A 176 12.79 -0.59 -9.14
CA LEU A 176 13.88 0.13 -8.51
C LEU A 176 14.10 1.47 -9.23
N ARG A 177 14.02 2.58 -8.50
CA ARG A 177 14.47 3.90 -9.00
C ARG A 177 15.94 4.13 -8.71
N SER A 178 16.30 4.00 -7.43
CA SER A 178 17.67 4.20 -6.98
C SER A 178 17.94 3.38 -5.73
N LEU A 179 19.22 3.09 -5.54
CA LEU A 179 19.76 2.42 -4.36
C LEU A 179 21.06 3.12 -3.98
N GLU A 180 21.19 3.47 -2.71
CA GLU A 180 22.40 4.07 -2.15
C GLU A 180 22.76 3.42 -0.82
N VAL A 181 24.05 3.24 -0.56
CA VAL A 181 24.53 2.77 0.74
C VAL A 181 25.19 3.93 1.48
N VAL A 182 24.62 4.30 2.62
CA VAL A 182 25.13 5.40 3.47
C VAL A 182 25.34 4.88 4.88
N ASN A 183 26.57 4.99 5.39
CA ASN A 183 26.95 4.54 6.74
C ASN A 183 26.59 3.07 7.05
N GLY A 184 26.60 2.21 6.02
CA GLY A 184 26.27 0.79 6.14
C GLY A 184 24.77 0.47 6.05
N ASP A 185 23.90 1.47 5.98
CA ASP A 185 22.48 1.30 5.68
C ASP A 185 22.24 1.37 4.17
N THR A 186 21.28 0.60 3.66
CA THR A 186 20.81 0.72 2.27
C THR A 186 19.54 1.55 2.22
N PHE A 187 19.54 2.60 1.40
CA PHE A 187 18.39 3.42 1.05
C PHE A 187 17.92 3.04 -0.36
N ILE A 188 16.64 2.72 -0.49
CA ILE A 188 16.03 2.29 -1.75
C ILE A 188 14.86 3.22 -2.03
N VAL A 189 14.84 3.79 -3.23
CA VAL A 189 13.69 4.52 -3.74
C VAL A 189 12.95 3.61 -4.72
N VAL A 190 11.66 3.41 -4.47
CA VAL A 190 10.77 2.62 -5.31
C VAL A 190 10.00 3.57 -6.22
N GLN A 191 9.88 3.21 -7.50
CA GLN A 191 9.05 3.93 -8.45
C GLN A 191 8.09 3.01 -9.19
N SER A 192 7.09 3.61 -9.82
CA SER A 192 6.34 3.01 -10.90
C SER A 192 7.17 3.09 -12.19
N GLN A 193 7.14 2.07 -13.03
CA GLN A 193 7.82 2.07 -14.31
C GLN A 193 7.00 1.29 -15.36
N GLN A 194 6.43 2.03 -16.31
CA GLN A 194 5.57 1.52 -17.41
C GLN A 194 6.34 1.30 -18.73
N GLY A 195 7.64 1.60 -18.75
CA GLY A 195 8.53 1.44 -19.90
C GLY A 195 8.47 2.63 -20.87
N ASN A 196 9.14 2.51 -22.02
CA ASN A 196 9.32 3.61 -22.98
C ASN A 196 8.02 4.20 -23.57
N GLY A 197 6.87 3.54 -23.40
CA GLY A 197 5.57 4.09 -23.81
C GLY A 197 4.96 5.06 -22.79
N GLY A 198 5.58 5.19 -21.62
CA GLY A 198 5.02 5.84 -20.44
C GLY A 198 3.67 5.25 -20.06
N GLY A 199 2.86 6.05 -19.36
CA GLY A 199 1.47 5.73 -19.07
C GLY A 199 0.86 6.74 -18.11
N ALA A 200 -0.26 6.42 -17.47
CA ALA A 200 -0.92 7.32 -16.54
C ALA A 200 -0.05 7.66 -15.31
N HIS A 201 0.84 6.75 -14.92
CA HIS A 201 1.56 6.79 -13.65
C HIS A 201 3.03 6.34 -13.80
N ASP A 202 3.67 6.71 -14.92
CA ASP A 202 5.06 6.36 -15.20
C ASP A 202 6.04 7.20 -14.38
N GLU A 203 7.07 6.53 -13.84
CA GLU A 203 8.14 7.08 -13.00
C GLU A 203 7.76 7.66 -11.63
N ASP A 204 6.48 7.56 -11.24
CA ASP A 204 6.04 8.11 -9.96
C ASP A 204 6.74 7.45 -8.78
N ILE A 205 7.03 8.24 -7.76
CA ILE A 205 7.71 7.74 -6.56
C ILE A 205 6.69 7.00 -5.70
N LEU A 206 6.87 5.69 -5.60
CA LEU A 206 6.01 4.84 -4.79
C LEU A 206 6.44 4.83 -3.33
N GLY A 207 7.68 5.17 -3.01
CA GLY A 207 8.13 5.39 -1.63
C GLY A 207 9.53 4.88 -1.36
N PHE A 208 9.83 4.68 -0.07
CA PHE A 208 11.19 4.57 0.43
C PHE A 208 11.36 3.36 1.34
N ILE A 209 12.46 2.64 1.16
CA ILE A 209 12.82 1.51 2.01
C ILE A 209 14.23 1.74 2.55
N VAL A 210 14.40 1.54 3.86
CA VAL A 210 15.71 1.59 4.50
C VAL A 210 16.01 0.26 5.16
N VAL A 211 17.09 -0.39 4.72
CA VAL A 211 17.60 -1.63 5.34
C VAL A 211 18.79 -1.28 6.21
N LYS A 212 18.64 -1.49 7.52
CA LYS A 212 19.61 -1.05 8.52
C LYS A 212 20.77 -2.01 8.66
N GLY A 213 22.00 -1.47 8.66
CA GLY A 213 23.24 -2.19 8.95
C GLY A 213 23.65 -3.21 7.88
N VAL A 214 23.05 -3.14 6.68
CA VAL A 214 23.38 -4.02 5.56
C VAL A 214 23.54 -3.19 4.29
N ALA A 215 24.67 -3.36 3.62
CA ALA A 215 24.90 -2.85 2.27
C ALA A 215 24.33 -3.84 1.23
N LEU A 216 23.17 -3.52 0.65
CA LEU A 216 22.50 -4.27 -0.41
C LEU A 216 22.93 -3.77 -1.80
N THR A 217 22.71 -4.61 -2.80
CA THR A 217 22.80 -4.29 -4.22
C THR A 217 21.44 -4.53 -4.88
N ALA A 218 21.24 -4.04 -6.10
CA ALA A 218 20.00 -4.28 -6.84
C ALA A 218 19.68 -5.78 -7.01
N ALA A 219 20.71 -6.65 -7.07
CA ALA A 219 20.53 -8.09 -7.20
C ALA A 219 19.98 -8.76 -5.93
N ASP A 220 20.07 -8.09 -4.77
CA ASP A 220 19.53 -8.61 -3.51
C ASP A 220 18.02 -8.35 -3.34
N ILE A 221 17.42 -7.59 -4.26
CA ILE A 221 16.05 -7.11 -4.15
C ILE A 221 15.26 -7.62 -5.35
N GLN A 222 14.17 -8.33 -5.09
CA GLN A 222 13.28 -8.78 -6.15
C GLN A 222 12.11 -7.81 -6.32
N PHE A 223 12.00 -7.22 -7.51
CA PHE A 223 10.79 -6.51 -7.92
C PHE A 223 9.89 -7.46 -8.73
N VAL A 224 8.61 -7.52 -8.37
CA VAL A 224 7.64 -8.44 -9.00
C VAL A 224 6.39 -7.67 -9.43
N GLY A 225 6.18 -7.62 -10.74
CA GLY A 225 4.92 -7.18 -11.36
C GLY A 225 3.75 -8.06 -10.93
N THR A 226 2.77 -7.51 -10.21
CA THR A 226 1.59 -8.27 -9.77
C THR A 226 0.35 -7.40 -9.61
N ALA A 227 -0.82 -8.05 -9.55
CA ALA A 227 -2.11 -7.45 -9.23
C ALA A 227 -2.67 -8.01 -7.90
N ASP A 228 -1.79 -8.48 -7.00
CA ASP A 228 -2.19 -9.06 -5.71
C ASP A 228 -2.99 -8.08 -4.85
N GLY A 229 -4.03 -8.53 -4.16
CA GLY A 229 -4.71 -7.74 -3.12
C GLY A 229 -5.61 -6.59 -3.61
N ILE A 230 -5.86 -6.49 -4.91
CA ILE A 230 -6.79 -5.52 -5.51
C ILE A 230 -8.26 -5.91 -5.30
N ALA A 231 -9.16 -4.94 -5.43
CA ALA A 231 -10.58 -5.13 -5.16
C ALA A 231 -11.13 -6.04 -6.27
N LYS A 232 -11.74 -7.16 -5.90
CA LYS A 232 -12.22 -8.12 -6.91
C LYS A 232 -13.50 -7.62 -7.57
N THR A 233 -14.36 -6.98 -6.79
CA THR A 233 -15.67 -6.51 -7.23
C THR A 233 -15.83 -5.01 -7.07
N TRP A 234 -16.78 -4.45 -7.83
CA TRP A 234 -17.19 -3.06 -7.70
C TRP A 234 -17.69 -2.73 -6.30
N THR A 235 -18.43 -3.65 -5.66
CA THR A 235 -18.87 -3.49 -4.27
C THR A 235 -17.70 -3.43 -3.30
N ASP A 236 -16.69 -4.28 -3.45
CA ASP A 236 -15.48 -4.22 -2.61
C ASP A 236 -14.77 -2.88 -2.77
N PHE A 237 -14.63 -2.42 -4.01
CA PHE A 237 -14.04 -1.12 -4.32
C PHE A 237 -14.85 0.02 -3.71
N GLN A 238 -16.18 0.03 -3.86
CA GLN A 238 -17.07 1.04 -3.26
C GLN A 238 -17.00 1.07 -1.74
N ASN A 239 -16.93 -0.09 -1.09
CA ASN A 239 -16.79 -0.18 0.36
C ASN A 239 -15.45 0.40 0.82
N LEU A 240 -14.38 0.13 0.08
CA LEU A 240 -13.08 0.76 0.32
C LEU A 240 -13.18 2.29 0.18
N VAL A 241 -13.84 2.82 -0.86
CA VAL A 241 -14.06 4.28 -1.02
C VAL A 241 -14.65 4.83 0.28
N ALA A 242 -15.78 4.24 0.70
CA ALA A 242 -16.59 4.76 1.78
C ALA A 242 -15.87 4.68 3.13
N TYR A 243 -15.12 3.61 3.39
CA TYR A 243 -14.36 3.46 4.63
C TYR A 243 -13.31 4.55 4.79
N TYR A 244 -12.62 4.89 3.72
CA TYR A 244 -11.53 5.85 3.78
C TYR A 244 -11.99 7.30 3.68
N ASP A 245 -13.10 7.56 3.00
CA ASP A 245 -13.83 8.83 3.14
C ASP A 245 -14.24 9.06 4.61
N LEU A 246 -14.74 8.03 5.30
CA LEU A 246 -15.09 8.11 6.72
C LEU A 246 -13.86 8.40 7.61
N ILE A 247 -12.71 7.77 7.34
CA ILE A 247 -11.46 8.08 8.05
C ILE A 247 -11.05 9.53 7.81
N ALA A 248 -11.04 9.97 6.55
CA ALA A 248 -10.67 11.35 6.21
C ALA A 248 -11.58 12.37 6.91
N ASP A 249 -12.87 12.09 7.00
CA ASP A 249 -13.84 12.94 7.71
C ASP A 249 -13.64 12.97 9.23
N SER A 250 -13.00 11.95 9.81
CA SER A 250 -12.77 11.83 11.25
C SER A 250 -11.51 12.57 11.73
N LEU A 251 -10.65 13.06 10.82
CA LEU A 251 -9.39 13.70 11.17
C LEU A 251 -9.56 15.20 11.48
N PRO A 252 -8.86 15.74 12.50
CA PRO A 252 -8.91 17.16 12.85
C PRO A 252 -8.52 18.08 11.69
N ALA A 253 -9.15 19.25 11.62
CA ALA A 253 -8.81 20.28 10.64
C ALA A 253 -7.33 20.70 10.80
N GLY A 254 -6.53 20.45 9.76
CA GLY A 254 -5.08 20.73 9.76
C GLY A 254 -4.19 19.51 10.01
N GLU A 255 -4.74 18.36 10.40
CA GLU A 255 -4.01 17.07 10.45
C GLU A 255 -4.16 16.25 9.15
N LEU A 256 -5.10 16.62 8.28
CA LEU A 256 -5.19 16.10 6.91
C LEU A 256 -5.82 17.17 6.02
N ILE A 257 -5.12 17.61 4.96
CA ILE A 257 -5.67 18.49 3.91
C ILE A 257 -6.39 17.64 2.85
N VAL A 258 -7.05 16.53 3.24
CA VAL A 258 -7.96 15.79 2.34
C VAL A 258 -9.37 16.33 2.54
N ARG A 259 -9.56 17.63 2.28
CA ARG A 259 -10.90 18.21 2.14
C ARG A 259 -11.06 18.85 0.78
N ARG A 260 -11.96 18.23 0.01
CA ARG A 260 -12.66 18.74 -1.19
C ARG A 260 -11.86 18.75 -2.48
N ARG A 261 -11.86 17.60 -3.16
CA ARG A 261 -12.33 17.41 -4.55
C ARG A 261 -12.10 15.95 -4.96
N GLY A 262 -13.16 15.25 -5.37
CA GLY A 262 -13.09 14.02 -6.18
C GLY A 262 -12.78 12.69 -5.47
N ASN A 263 -13.83 12.01 -4.98
CA ASN A 263 -13.94 10.56 -4.69
C ASN A 263 -12.63 9.73 -4.56
N ASN A 264 -12.25 9.40 -3.31
CA ASN A 264 -10.95 8.86 -2.93
C ASN A 264 -11.04 7.39 -2.50
N VAL A 265 -10.14 6.51 -2.97
CA VAL A 265 -10.13 5.09 -2.53
C VAL A 265 -8.73 4.53 -2.39
N PRO A 266 -8.42 3.99 -1.21
CA PRO A 266 -7.30 3.11 -0.99
C PRO A 266 -7.62 1.66 -1.23
N MET A 267 -6.59 0.89 -1.57
CA MET A 267 -6.66 -0.56 -1.60
C MET A 267 -5.97 -1.14 -0.35
N PHE A 268 -6.78 -1.64 0.60
CA PHE A 268 -6.36 -2.40 1.81
C PHE A 268 -5.83 -1.54 3.00
N PRO A 269 -6.01 -1.94 4.30
CA PRO A 269 -6.50 -3.21 4.82
C PRO A 269 -7.96 -3.17 5.28
N TYR A 270 -8.82 -3.96 4.62
CA TYR A 270 -10.05 -4.36 5.30
C TYR A 270 -9.70 -5.44 6.34
N PRO A 271 -10.29 -5.41 7.56
CA PRO A 271 -10.17 -6.47 8.55
C PRO A 271 -10.83 -7.80 8.16
N PHE A 272 -11.35 -7.93 6.93
CA PHE A 272 -11.84 -9.21 6.45
C PHE A 272 -10.62 -10.04 6.08
N ALA A 273 -10.33 -10.98 6.98
CA ALA A 273 -9.35 -12.06 6.89
C ALA A 273 -8.78 -12.29 5.49
N ASP A 274 -7.47 -12.50 5.44
CA ASP A 274 -6.81 -13.34 4.45
C ASP A 274 -7.79 -14.41 3.92
N GLN A 275 -8.36 -14.14 2.74
CA GLN A 275 -9.40 -14.99 2.14
C GLN A 275 -8.83 -16.28 1.56
N THR A 276 -7.57 -16.63 1.86
CA THR A 276 -7.13 -18.02 1.73
C THR A 276 -7.82 -18.96 2.72
N THR A 277 -8.53 -18.44 3.74
CA THR A 277 -9.21 -19.27 4.76
C THR A 277 -10.75 -19.21 4.78
N GLY A 278 -11.39 -18.45 3.89
CA GLY A 278 -12.80 -18.64 3.56
C GLY A 278 -13.83 -18.50 4.70
N HIS A 279 -13.66 -17.62 5.68
CA HIS A 279 -14.74 -17.25 6.62
C HIS A 279 -14.82 -15.73 6.83
N ALA A 280 -15.97 -15.14 6.47
CA ALA A 280 -16.28 -13.74 6.69
C ALA A 280 -17.18 -13.59 7.93
N CYS A 281 -16.79 -12.73 8.87
CA CYS A 281 -17.70 -12.22 9.90
C CYS A 281 -17.74 -10.69 9.77
N GLY A 282 -18.84 -10.17 9.22
CA GLY A 282 -19.19 -8.76 9.24
C GLY A 282 -19.64 -8.32 10.63
N CYS A 283 -19.26 -7.12 11.05
CA CYS A 283 -19.86 -6.46 12.22
C CYS A 283 -20.40 -5.10 11.79
N GLY A 284 -21.70 -4.91 11.98
CA GLY A 284 -22.41 -3.67 11.73
C GLY A 284 -23.92 -3.82 11.89
N ASN A 285 -24.38 -4.01 13.14
CA ASN A 285 -25.75 -3.82 13.64
C ASN A 285 -26.95 -4.37 12.83
N ALA A 286 -27.35 -5.61 13.13
CA ALA A 286 -28.72 -5.97 13.53
C ALA A 286 -28.86 -7.50 13.67
N VAL A 287 -29.21 -7.94 14.88
CA VAL A 287 -29.91 -9.20 15.20
C VAL A 287 -29.24 -10.50 14.69
N CYS A 288 -28.42 -11.10 15.54
CA CYS A 288 -28.31 -12.56 15.60
C CYS A 288 -28.68 -12.96 17.02
N GLN A 289 -29.96 -13.29 17.23
CA GLN A 289 -30.39 -13.99 18.42
C GLN A 289 -29.74 -15.38 18.42
N SER A 290 -28.98 -15.66 19.47
CA SER A 290 -28.45 -16.97 19.78
C SER A 290 -29.61 -17.91 20.11
N GLY A 291 -29.92 -18.83 19.20
CA GLY A 291 -30.61 -20.08 19.53
C GLY A 291 -29.57 -21.12 19.95
N THR A 292 -29.41 -21.29 21.26
CA THR A 292 -28.79 -22.44 21.96
C THR A 292 -29.63 -23.72 21.74
N PRO A 293 -29.17 -24.93 22.17
CA PRO A 293 -28.03 -25.27 23.05
C PRO A 293 -26.79 -25.81 22.34
#